data_AF-A0A936UAL8-F1
#
_entry.id   AF-A0A936UAL8-F1
#
_cell.length_a   1.000
_cell.length_b   1.000
_cell.length_c   1.000
_cell.angle_alpha   90.00
_cell.angle_beta   90.00
_cell.angle_gamma   90.00
#
_symmetry.space_group_name_H-M   'P 1'
#
loop_
_entity.id
_entity.type
_entity.pdbx_description
1 polymer ?
#
loop_
_entity_poly.entity_id
_entity_poly.type
_entity_poly.pdbx_seq_one_letter_code
_entity_poly.pdbx_strand_id
1 'polypeptide(L)'
;MNDLAGAFFDAPWPSDLRRGASGGPDLLSFPNADALPLLGDYAALAEEVLSGASPVAPIYFRFDGPVDLELLPDPAGSLAADATLFLINCDPDSPGWGERLPVTWDFQAEETHFQPQNLLAVSPVPGAVLRPNTRYAVVITTAAAATDPDLQEVWTVDHPEHEYWRDLRLALFEAGVPVEDVAIATRFTTGEPTEELSSLAWDVRARLGVQDLNQTLTKAGAYFGYEAYEGLIWVPVWQQGERPYASEGGGFAREEDGEWAIAAWERVHFSLTIPRNKPMPESGWPVVIYAHGTGGDWRSCCVGNTGWVEAEVAAGADLAMLSISQPLHGDRATSSTNVELHTFNYFNPEAGRSNLRQGALDLVYLAHVLAGQPQVLTTPEGDELLLDPERLTFFGHSQGGITGAMALPYIGDLIRGAVLSGAGGGLSLTLVYRQQGGLDIAALVTGALQFDSGRGARPASPRRRRGAEPHRRHRPAELQRLVAEPPQPHRHAAGAGADD
;
A
#
# COMPACT_ATOMS: atom_id res chain seq x y z
N MET A 1 -18.15 15.60 22.55
CA MET A 1 -17.47 16.09 21.35
C MET A 1 -17.77 15.11 20.23
N ASN A 2 -18.90 15.35 19.59
CA ASN A 2 -19.25 14.74 18.33
C ASN A 2 -19.99 15.77 17.47
N ASP A 3 -19.40 16.96 17.30
CA ASP A 3 -20.03 18.05 16.55
C ASP A 3 -19.53 18.06 15.10
N LEU A 4 -20.32 17.46 14.21
CA LEU A 4 -20.04 17.45 12.77
C LEU A 4 -20.16 18.83 12.12
N ALA A 5 -20.87 19.77 12.75
CA ALA A 5 -21.02 21.15 12.28
C ALA A 5 -19.86 22.06 12.76
N GLY A 6 -19.03 21.57 13.69
CA GLY A 6 -17.85 22.26 14.21
C GLY A 6 -16.62 22.17 13.30
N ALA A 7 -15.43 22.38 13.88
CA ALA A 7 -14.18 22.14 13.18
C ALA A 7 -14.00 20.65 12.85
N PHE A 8 -13.11 20.32 11.91
CA PHE A 8 -12.95 18.95 11.41
C PHE A 8 -12.78 17.89 12.50
N PHE A 9 -11.94 18.17 13.49
CA PHE A 9 -11.63 17.26 14.61
C PHE A 9 -12.55 17.44 15.83
N ASP A 10 -13.60 18.26 15.76
CA ASP A 10 -14.60 18.36 16.85
C ASP A 10 -15.57 17.16 16.85
N ALA A 11 -15.48 16.32 15.80
CA ALA A 11 -15.99 14.97 15.75
C ALA A 11 -14.85 13.99 15.40
N PRO A 12 -14.89 12.74 15.88
CA PRO A 12 -13.92 11.72 15.49
C PRO A 12 -13.85 11.48 13.97
N TRP A 13 -12.67 11.10 13.48
CA TRP A 13 -12.41 10.84 12.05
C TRP A 13 -11.64 9.53 11.85
N PRO A 14 -11.97 8.66 10.88
CA PRO A 14 -13.13 8.70 9.98
C PRO A 14 -14.46 8.45 10.69
N SER A 15 -15.55 8.88 10.07
CA SER A 15 -16.93 8.63 10.51
C SER A 15 -17.86 8.50 9.30
N ASP A 16 -18.77 7.52 9.32
CA ASP A 16 -19.80 7.38 8.27
C ASP A 16 -20.80 8.56 8.27
N LEU A 17 -20.81 9.40 9.30
CA LEU A 17 -21.60 10.63 9.35
C LEU A 17 -20.93 11.82 8.63
N ARG A 18 -19.64 11.72 8.28
CA ARG A 18 -18.88 12.75 7.55
C ARG A 18 -18.49 12.22 6.16
N ARG A 19 -19.48 12.15 5.27
CA ARG A 19 -19.33 11.63 3.89
C ARG A 19 -19.74 12.66 2.85
N GLY A 20 -18.98 12.73 1.77
CA GLY A 20 -19.27 13.56 0.61
C GLY A 20 -20.36 12.96 -0.29
N ALA A 21 -20.75 13.69 -1.34
CA ALA A 21 -21.81 13.28 -2.27
C ALA A 21 -21.46 12.00 -3.07
N SER A 22 -20.17 11.71 -3.27
CA SER A 22 -19.66 10.49 -3.91
C SER A 22 -19.77 9.25 -3.01
N GLY A 23 -20.15 9.42 -1.74
CA GLY A 23 -20.05 8.39 -0.72
C GLY A 23 -18.65 8.28 -0.10
N GLY A 24 -17.67 9.02 -0.61
CA GLY A 24 -16.32 9.11 -0.02
C GLY A 24 -16.26 9.93 1.27
N PRO A 25 -15.09 10.03 1.89
CA PRO A 25 -14.83 10.96 3.00
C PRO A 25 -15.10 12.41 2.59
N ASP A 26 -15.77 13.20 3.44
CA ASP A 26 -15.82 14.68 3.28
C ASP A 26 -14.60 15.31 3.99
N LEU A 27 -13.76 16.00 3.22
CA LEU A 27 -12.50 16.61 3.63
C LEU A 27 -12.50 18.13 3.45
N LEU A 28 -13.62 18.75 3.05
CA LEU A 28 -13.67 20.20 2.79
C LEU A 28 -13.26 21.06 3.98
N SER A 29 -13.53 20.59 5.21
CA SER A 29 -13.13 21.30 6.43
C SER A 29 -11.81 20.82 7.02
N PHE A 30 -11.09 19.90 6.36
CA PHE A 30 -9.79 19.41 6.82
C PHE A 30 -8.84 20.59 7.07
N PRO A 31 -8.07 20.61 8.18
CA PRO A 31 -7.26 21.77 8.54
C PRO A 31 -6.24 22.16 7.47
N ASN A 32 -6.41 23.37 6.91
CA ASN A 32 -5.48 23.98 5.95
C ASN A 32 -5.46 25.50 6.13
N ALA A 33 -5.03 25.96 7.32
CA ALA A 33 -5.09 27.36 7.72
C ALA A 33 -4.30 28.30 6.77
N ASP A 34 -3.20 27.81 6.20
CA ASP A 34 -2.34 28.56 5.26
C ASP A 34 -2.77 28.41 3.79
N ALA A 35 -3.90 27.76 3.52
CA ALA A 35 -4.42 27.51 2.16
C ALA A 35 -3.36 26.89 1.23
N LEU A 36 -2.61 25.92 1.75
CA LEU A 36 -1.57 25.21 1.01
C LEU A 36 -2.22 24.44 -0.15
N PRO A 37 -1.84 24.72 -1.41
CA PRO A 37 -2.44 24.08 -2.58
C PRO A 37 -2.34 22.56 -2.53
N LEU A 38 -1.17 22.04 -2.17
CA LEU A 38 -0.91 20.61 -2.09
C LEU A 38 -1.92 19.87 -1.19
N LEU A 39 -2.27 20.43 -0.03
CA LEU A 39 -3.27 19.82 0.85
C LEU A 39 -4.68 19.88 0.25
N GLY A 40 -4.99 20.98 -0.45
CA GLY A 40 -6.22 21.09 -1.24
C GLY A 40 -6.30 20.02 -2.32
N ASP A 41 -5.20 19.75 -3.03
CA ASP A 41 -5.13 18.74 -4.09
C ASP A 41 -5.32 17.32 -3.53
N TYR A 42 -4.70 17.00 -2.38
CA TYR A 42 -4.94 15.72 -1.70
C TYR A 42 -6.38 15.56 -1.23
N ALA A 43 -6.98 16.61 -0.65
CA ALA A 43 -8.36 16.58 -0.17
C ALA A 43 -9.34 16.38 -1.35
N ALA A 44 -9.20 17.19 -2.40
CA ALA A 44 -10.03 17.11 -3.60
C ALA A 44 -9.94 15.73 -4.27
N LEU A 45 -8.72 15.21 -4.46
CA LEU A 45 -8.55 13.88 -5.03
C LEU A 45 -9.19 12.79 -4.15
N ALA A 46 -9.01 12.87 -2.83
CA ALA A 46 -9.57 11.89 -1.91
C ALA A 46 -11.11 11.90 -1.91
N GLU A 47 -11.76 13.05 -2.03
CA GLU A 47 -13.22 13.15 -2.20
C GLU A 47 -13.71 12.54 -3.52
N GLU A 48 -12.89 12.64 -4.57
CA GLU A 48 -13.20 12.10 -5.89
C GLU A 48 -13.03 10.57 -5.96
N VAL A 49 -11.92 10.03 -5.45
CA VAL A 49 -11.50 8.64 -5.75
C VAL A 49 -11.71 7.64 -4.62
N LEU A 50 -12.02 8.08 -3.40
CA LEU A 50 -12.25 7.18 -2.27
C LEU A 50 -13.74 6.89 -2.09
N SER A 51 -14.07 5.62 -1.91
CA SER A 51 -15.45 5.16 -1.64
C SER A 51 -15.77 4.95 -0.15
N GLY A 52 -14.78 5.13 0.72
CA GLY A 52 -14.90 4.95 2.17
C GLY A 52 -13.59 5.21 2.89
N ALA A 53 -13.55 4.87 4.18
CA ALA A 53 -12.34 5.02 5.01
C ALA A 53 -11.19 4.12 4.53
N SER A 54 -9.95 4.55 4.76
CA SER A 54 -8.79 3.73 4.44
C SER A 54 -8.71 2.50 5.37
N PRO A 55 -8.46 1.30 4.83
CA PRO A 55 -8.30 0.09 5.64
C PRO A 55 -7.07 0.06 6.57
N VAL A 56 -6.18 1.05 6.48
CA VAL A 56 -4.91 1.09 7.21
C VAL A 56 -4.57 2.48 7.78
N ALA A 57 -5.41 3.50 7.55
CA ALA A 57 -5.13 4.83 8.07
C ALA A 57 -5.48 4.94 9.56
N PRO A 58 -4.84 5.88 10.29
CA PRO A 58 -5.22 6.18 11.66
C PRO A 58 -6.64 6.77 11.75
N ILE A 59 -7.23 6.54 12.92
CA ILE A 59 -8.50 7.06 13.42
C ILE A 59 -8.17 8.08 14.52
N TYR A 60 -8.87 9.20 14.56
CA TYR A 60 -8.55 10.37 15.36
C TYR A 60 -9.70 10.74 16.27
N PHE A 61 -9.37 11.04 17.53
CA PHE A 61 -10.28 11.56 18.55
C PHE A 61 -9.66 12.78 19.19
N ARG A 62 -10.40 13.89 19.24
CA ARG A 62 -10.02 15.07 20.03
C ARG A 62 -10.67 15.00 21.41
N PHE A 63 -9.98 15.49 22.44
CA PHE A 63 -10.51 15.56 23.82
C PHE A 63 -10.43 16.96 24.43
N ASP A 64 -11.51 17.41 25.07
CA ASP A 64 -11.55 18.68 25.81
C ASP A 64 -11.10 18.48 27.26
N GLY A 65 -11.20 17.24 27.73
CA GLY A 65 -10.83 16.80 29.07
C GLY A 65 -9.63 15.84 29.07
N PRO A 66 -9.17 15.45 30.25
CA PRO A 66 -8.08 14.50 30.39
C PRO A 66 -8.45 13.12 29.86
N VAL A 67 -7.49 12.46 29.20
CA VAL A 67 -7.49 11.03 28.90
C VAL A 67 -6.41 10.39 29.76
N ASP A 68 -6.74 9.29 30.45
CA ASP A 68 -5.77 8.53 31.21
C ASP A 68 -4.98 7.60 30.29
N LEU A 69 -3.81 8.10 29.86
CA LEU A 69 -2.92 7.37 28.94
C LEU A 69 -2.30 6.12 29.58
N GLU A 70 -2.25 6.02 30.93
CA GLU A 70 -1.73 4.83 31.60
C GLU A 70 -2.68 3.63 31.51
N LEU A 71 -3.96 3.91 31.25
CA LEU A 71 -5.01 2.90 31.08
C LEU A 71 -5.19 2.46 29.63
N LEU A 72 -4.62 3.17 28.65
CA LEU A 72 -4.70 2.77 27.24
C LEU A 72 -3.82 1.54 26.98
N PRO A 73 -4.34 0.52 26.27
CA PRO A 73 -3.66 -0.75 26.14
C PRO A 73 -2.50 -0.70 25.13
N ASP A 74 -1.59 -1.64 25.26
CA ASP A 74 -0.66 -2.00 24.18
C ASP A 74 -1.41 -2.81 23.08
N PRO A 75 -0.76 -3.15 21.95
CA PRO A 75 -1.45 -3.86 20.88
C PRO A 75 -2.11 -5.18 21.28
N ALA A 76 -1.48 -5.97 22.15
CA ALA A 76 -2.05 -7.24 22.61
C ALA A 76 -3.21 -6.98 23.59
N GLY A 77 -3.07 -6.00 24.48
CA GLY A 77 -4.09 -5.57 25.43
C GLY A 77 -5.35 -5.06 24.76
N SER A 78 -5.25 -4.46 23.56
CA SER A 78 -6.42 -3.97 22.82
C SER A 78 -7.39 -5.08 22.37
N LEU A 79 -6.93 -6.34 22.41
CA LEU A 79 -7.74 -7.52 22.10
C LEU A 79 -8.45 -8.11 23.34
N ALA A 80 -8.03 -7.73 24.55
CA ALA A 80 -8.58 -8.24 25.79
C ALA A 80 -10.02 -7.75 25.99
N ALA A 81 -10.88 -8.56 26.61
CA ALA A 81 -12.30 -8.22 26.80
C ALA A 81 -12.50 -6.90 27.58
N ASP A 82 -11.63 -6.63 28.55
CA ASP A 82 -11.60 -5.46 29.43
C ASP A 82 -10.73 -4.29 28.88
N ALA A 83 -10.32 -4.35 27.61
CA ALA A 83 -9.59 -3.26 26.96
C ALA A 83 -10.34 -1.91 27.06
N THR A 84 -9.64 -0.86 27.45
CA THR A 84 -10.19 0.49 27.56
C THR A 84 -10.26 1.25 26.23
N LEU A 85 -9.51 0.78 25.23
CA LEU A 85 -9.49 1.25 23.84
C LEU A 85 -9.38 0.02 22.92
N PHE A 86 -10.29 -0.12 21.97
CA PHE A 86 -10.27 -1.21 21.01
C PHE A 86 -10.92 -0.84 19.67
N LEU A 87 -10.48 -1.51 18.60
CA LEU A 87 -11.08 -1.48 17.27
C LEU A 87 -11.85 -2.78 17.06
N ILE A 88 -13.13 -2.68 16.71
CA ILE A 88 -14.03 -3.83 16.54
C ILE A 88 -14.70 -3.82 15.17
N ASN A 89 -14.83 -4.99 14.56
CA ASN A 89 -15.69 -5.19 13.41
C ASN A 89 -17.16 -5.23 13.85
N CYS A 90 -17.95 -4.28 13.37
CA CYS A 90 -19.38 -4.18 13.68
C CYS A 90 -20.23 -4.22 12.41
N ASP A 91 -19.79 -5.02 11.43
CA ASP A 91 -20.52 -5.31 10.20
C ASP A 91 -21.25 -6.65 10.28
N PRO A 92 -22.59 -6.68 10.33
CA PRO A 92 -23.35 -7.91 10.51
C PRO A 92 -23.19 -8.91 9.36
N ASP A 93 -22.76 -8.44 8.17
CA ASP A 93 -22.54 -9.29 7.00
C ASP A 93 -21.07 -9.75 6.89
N SER A 94 -20.18 -9.25 7.76
CA SER A 94 -18.77 -9.63 7.78
C SER A 94 -18.55 -10.99 8.46
N PRO A 95 -17.68 -11.86 7.89
CA PRO A 95 -17.27 -13.08 8.58
C PRO A 95 -16.46 -12.82 9.87
N GLY A 96 -15.99 -11.57 10.06
CA GLY A 96 -15.28 -11.13 11.26
C GLY A 96 -16.14 -10.35 12.25
N TRP A 97 -17.48 -10.43 12.19
CA TRP A 97 -18.36 -9.75 13.15
C TRP A 97 -17.91 -9.97 14.61
N GLY A 98 -17.80 -8.88 15.37
CA GLY A 98 -17.37 -8.88 16.77
C GLY A 98 -15.86 -9.05 16.98
N GLU A 99 -15.07 -9.30 15.93
CA GLU A 99 -13.61 -9.44 16.02
C GLU A 99 -12.97 -8.10 16.41
N ARG A 100 -12.13 -8.12 17.46
CA ARG A 100 -11.24 -7.01 17.80
C ARG A 100 -9.93 -7.13 17.03
N LEU A 101 -9.43 -6.01 16.51
CA LEU A 101 -8.15 -5.94 15.82
C LEU A 101 -7.11 -5.19 16.67
N PRO A 102 -5.83 -5.60 16.61
CA PRO A 102 -4.80 -4.97 17.42
C PRO A 102 -4.54 -3.55 16.94
N VAL A 103 -4.53 -2.61 17.88
CA VAL A 103 -4.27 -1.19 17.60
C VAL A 103 -3.01 -0.69 18.31
N THR A 104 -2.37 0.29 17.71
CA THR A 104 -1.38 1.16 18.36
C THR A 104 -1.95 2.58 18.42
N TRP A 105 -1.47 3.39 19.34
CA TRP A 105 -1.92 4.77 19.47
C TRP A 105 -0.76 5.73 19.76
N ASP A 106 -0.99 7.00 19.47
CA ASP A 106 -0.13 8.13 19.77
C ASP A 106 -0.99 9.31 20.23
N PHE A 107 -0.53 10.06 21.24
CA PHE A 107 -1.29 11.18 21.81
C PHE A 107 -0.53 12.49 21.68
N GLN A 108 -1.15 13.42 20.97
CA GLN A 108 -0.65 14.77 20.74
C GLN A 108 -1.30 15.74 21.75
N ALA A 109 -0.56 16.09 22.80
CA ALA A 109 -1.05 16.99 23.84
C ALA A 109 -1.11 18.46 23.37
N GLU A 110 -0.13 18.91 22.59
CA GLU A 110 0.02 20.31 22.19
C GLU A 110 -0.56 20.56 20.80
N GLU A 111 -1.16 21.73 20.60
CA GLU A 111 -1.60 22.17 19.27
C GLU A 111 -0.40 22.35 18.33
N THR A 112 -0.57 21.93 17.08
CA THR A 112 0.38 22.18 15.99
C THR A 112 -0.30 22.98 14.89
N HIS A 113 0.42 23.27 13.81
CA HIS A 113 -0.18 23.92 12.65
C HIS A 113 -1.32 23.09 12.01
N PHE A 114 -1.27 21.76 12.07
CA PHE A 114 -2.20 20.87 11.36
C PHE A 114 -3.10 20.03 12.28
N GLN A 115 -2.78 19.98 13.58
CA GLN A 115 -3.48 19.14 14.55
C GLN A 115 -3.85 19.98 15.78
N PRO A 116 -5.10 19.88 16.27
CA PRO A 116 -5.48 20.50 17.53
C PRO A 116 -4.73 19.85 18.70
N GLN A 117 -4.73 20.54 19.84
CA GLN A 117 -4.33 19.95 21.11
C GLN A 117 -5.23 18.77 21.50
N ASN A 118 -4.71 17.88 22.34
CA ASN A 118 -5.38 16.68 22.86
C ASN A 118 -5.96 15.76 21.78
N LEU A 119 -5.18 15.50 20.73
CA LEU A 119 -5.56 14.59 19.64
C LEU A 119 -4.97 13.20 19.90
N LEU A 120 -5.83 12.20 20.04
CA LEU A 120 -5.45 10.79 20.06
C LEU A 120 -5.56 10.23 18.64
N ALA A 121 -4.46 9.71 18.11
CA ALA A 121 -4.45 8.90 16.90
C ALA A 121 -4.38 7.41 17.27
N VAL A 122 -5.27 6.61 16.70
CA VAL A 122 -5.38 5.16 16.89
C VAL A 122 -5.26 4.51 15.52
N SER A 123 -4.31 3.61 15.32
CA SER A 123 -4.11 2.92 14.04
C SER A 123 -4.18 1.42 14.25
N PRO A 124 -4.75 0.65 13.30
CA PRO A 124 -4.45 -0.78 13.21
C PRO A 124 -2.93 -0.97 13.18
N VAL A 125 -2.43 -2.02 13.86
CA VAL A 125 -1.01 -2.36 13.80
C VAL A 125 -0.62 -2.66 12.35
N PRO A 126 0.56 -2.22 11.86
CA PRO A 126 1.03 -2.57 10.52
C PRO A 126 0.95 -4.08 10.26
N GLY A 127 0.17 -4.46 9.24
CA GLY A 127 -0.12 -5.86 8.90
C GLY A 127 -1.52 -6.33 9.30
N ALA A 128 -2.18 -5.68 10.27
CA ALA A 128 -3.59 -5.90 10.61
C ALA A 128 -4.50 -5.04 9.72
N VAL A 129 -4.55 -5.36 8.43
CA VAL A 129 -5.32 -4.61 7.44
C VAL A 129 -6.82 -4.88 7.61
N LEU A 130 -7.62 -3.81 7.69
CA LEU A 130 -9.08 -3.94 7.76
C LEU A 130 -9.62 -4.51 6.45
N ARG A 131 -10.73 -5.24 6.51
CA ARG A 131 -11.39 -5.75 5.30
C ARG A 131 -11.98 -4.57 4.51
N PRO A 132 -11.89 -4.55 3.18
CA PRO A 132 -12.62 -3.58 2.36
C PRO A 132 -14.13 -3.67 2.54
N ASN A 133 -14.85 -2.59 2.24
CA ASN A 133 -16.32 -2.53 2.28
C ASN A 133 -16.93 -3.10 3.57
N THR A 134 -16.27 -2.88 4.70
CA THR A 134 -16.63 -3.50 5.99
C THR A 134 -16.74 -2.41 7.05
N ARG A 135 -17.77 -2.53 7.89
CA ARG A 135 -18.00 -1.59 8.98
C ARG A 135 -17.18 -1.90 10.24
N TYR A 136 -16.54 -0.87 10.77
CA TYR A 136 -15.74 -0.92 11.98
C TYR A 136 -16.10 0.21 12.94
N ALA A 137 -15.72 0.05 14.20
CA ALA A 137 -15.72 1.13 15.18
C ALA A 137 -14.48 1.10 16.07
N VAL A 138 -13.98 2.28 16.43
CA VAL A 138 -13.04 2.42 17.55
C VAL A 138 -13.83 2.90 18.76
N VAL A 139 -13.62 2.25 19.89
CA VAL A 139 -14.34 2.51 21.15
C VAL A 139 -13.34 2.81 22.24
N ILE A 140 -13.60 3.87 23.01
CA ILE A 140 -12.87 4.24 24.21
C ILE A 140 -13.85 4.22 25.38
N THR A 141 -13.46 3.56 26.46
CA THR A 141 -14.33 3.34 27.62
C THR A 141 -14.25 4.47 28.65
N THR A 142 -15.25 4.55 29.51
CA THR A 142 -15.32 5.50 30.64
C THR A 142 -14.23 5.31 31.69
N ALA A 143 -13.55 4.17 31.69
CA ALA A 143 -12.37 3.95 32.52
C ALA A 143 -11.19 4.86 32.13
N ALA A 144 -11.05 5.19 30.84
CA ALA A 144 -9.90 5.96 30.33
C ALA A 144 -10.24 7.41 29.95
N ALA A 145 -11.51 7.73 29.69
CA ALA A 145 -11.91 9.07 29.25
C ALA A 145 -13.28 9.47 29.82
N ALA A 146 -13.50 10.79 29.92
CA ALA A 146 -14.82 11.32 30.26
C ALA A 146 -15.85 10.97 29.17
N THR A 147 -17.07 10.68 29.60
CA THR A 147 -18.17 10.37 28.70
C THR A 147 -18.55 11.55 27.82
N ASP A 148 -18.71 11.28 26.53
CA ASP A 148 -19.31 12.21 25.59
C ASP A 148 -20.84 12.22 25.77
N PRO A 149 -21.44 13.33 26.26
CA PRO A 149 -22.88 13.40 26.46
C PRO A 149 -23.66 13.19 25.16
N ASP A 150 -23.15 13.69 24.02
CA ASP A 150 -23.83 13.58 22.73
C ASP A 150 -23.95 12.10 22.31
N LEU A 151 -22.87 11.33 22.49
CA LEU A 151 -22.88 9.89 22.22
C LEU A 151 -23.81 9.14 23.19
N GLN A 152 -23.92 9.54 24.45
CA GLN A 152 -24.83 8.85 25.38
C GLN A 152 -26.30 9.04 25.00
N GLU A 153 -26.66 10.20 24.44
CA GLU A 153 -28.02 10.44 23.96
C GLU A 153 -28.41 9.54 22.78
N VAL A 154 -27.45 9.15 21.92
CA VAL A 154 -27.73 8.28 20.76
C VAL A 154 -28.22 6.88 21.15
N TRP A 155 -27.96 6.45 22.38
CA TRP A 155 -28.40 5.15 22.88
C TRP A 155 -29.90 5.10 23.15
N THR A 156 -30.56 6.25 23.26
CA THR A 156 -32.01 6.36 23.42
C THR A 156 -32.74 6.10 22.11
N VAL A 157 -33.85 5.36 22.15
CA VAL A 157 -34.58 4.89 20.95
C VAL A 157 -35.12 6.03 20.09
N ASP A 158 -35.42 7.17 20.72
CA ASP A 158 -35.99 8.33 20.03
C ASP A 158 -34.93 9.24 19.38
N HIS A 159 -33.63 8.98 19.59
CA HIS A 159 -32.57 9.77 18.99
C HIS A 159 -32.51 9.54 17.47
N PRO A 160 -32.37 10.58 16.62
CA PRO A 160 -32.35 10.42 15.16
C PRO A 160 -31.27 9.47 14.64
N GLU A 161 -30.11 9.43 15.32
CA GLU A 161 -28.98 8.56 14.96
C GLU A 161 -29.01 7.18 15.63
N HIS A 162 -30.05 6.84 16.40
CA HIS A 162 -30.13 5.57 17.10
C HIS A 162 -29.92 4.36 16.18
N GLU A 163 -30.56 4.40 15.01
CA GLU A 163 -30.46 3.32 14.02
C GLU A 163 -29.08 3.28 13.36
N TYR A 164 -28.44 4.44 13.18
CA TYR A 164 -27.06 4.48 12.72
C TYR A 164 -26.17 3.69 13.69
N TRP A 165 -26.35 3.81 15.00
CA TRP A 165 -25.49 3.12 15.95
C TRP A 165 -25.88 1.66 16.26
N ARG A 166 -26.96 1.14 15.66
CA ARG A 166 -27.50 -0.19 15.96
C ARG A 166 -26.45 -1.30 15.93
N ASP A 167 -25.67 -1.36 14.87
CA ASP A 167 -24.75 -2.48 14.64
C ASP A 167 -23.57 -2.45 15.63
N LEU A 168 -23.09 -1.27 16.02
CA LEU A 168 -22.11 -1.15 17.10
C LEU A 168 -22.70 -1.60 18.45
N ARG A 169 -23.93 -1.19 18.78
CA ARG A 169 -24.58 -1.60 20.04
C ARG A 169 -24.73 -3.12 20.15
N LEU A 170 -25.10 -3.79 19.05
CA LEU A 170 -25.20 -5.24 19.01
C LEU A 170 -23.84 -5.91 19.20
N ALA A 171 -22.81 -5.42 18.50
CA ALA A 171 -21.44 -5.91 18.67
C ALA A 171 -20.90 -5.71 20.10
N LEU A 172 -21.19 -4.57 20.72
CA LEU A 172 -20.83 -4.28 22.12
C LEU A 172 -21.55 -5.20 23.11
N PHE A 173 -22.86 -5.42 22.91
CA PHE A 173 -23.65 -6.33 23.73
C PHE A 173 -23.10 -7.76 23.68
N GLU A 174 -22.78 -8.26 22.48
CA GLU A 174 -22.18 -9.60 22.32
C GLU A 174 -20.77 -9.67 22.91
N ALA A 175 -20.00 -8.58 22.83
CA ALA A 175 -18.69 -8.46 23.45
C ALA A 175 -18.75 -8.26 24.98
N GLY A 176 -19.94 -8.16 25.57
CA GLY A 176 -20.13 -7.93 27.01
C GLY A 176 -19.72 -6.53 27.48
N VAL A 177 -19.73 -5.54 26.59
CA VAL A 177 -19.43 -4.14 26.89
C VAL A 177 -20.74 -3.34 26.98
N PRO A 178 -21.14 -2.87 28.17
CA PRO A 178 -22.32 -2.03 28.30
C PRO A 178 -22.14 -0.67 27.60
N VAL A 179 -23.21 -0.12 27.01
CA VAL A 179 -23.12 1.17 26.28
C VAL A 179 -22.87 2.35 27.22
N GLU A 180 -23.24 2.20 28.49
CA GLU A 180 -22.93 3.14 29.57
C GLU A 180 -21.41 3.20 29.90
N ASP A 181 -20.66 2.16 29.56
CA ASP A 181 -19.21 2.10 29.74
C ASP A 181 -18.45 2.68 28.54
N VAL A 182 -19.15 3.13 27.49
CA VAL A 182 -18.54 3.80 26.33
C VAL A 182 -18.40 5.29 26.59
N ALA A 183 -17.16 5.78 26.66
CA ALA A 183 -16.89 7.21 26.76
C ALA A 183 -17.10 7.92 25.44
N ILE A 184 -16.46 7.42 24.38
CA ILE A 184 -16.56 7.96 23.02
C ILE A 184 -16.32 6.83 22.02
N ALA A 185 -16.91 6.94 20.83
CA ALA A 185 -16.70 6.00 19.76
C ALA A 185 -16.79 6.70 18.40
N THR A 186 -16.15 6.12 17.40
CA THR A 186 -16.42 6.44 16.00
C THR A 186 -16.69 5.18 15.22
N ARG A 187 -17.60 5.28 14.25
CA ARG A 187 -17.99 4.19 13.36
C ARG A 187 -17.77 4.61 11.93
N PHE A 188 -17.14 3.76 11.14
CA PHE A 188 -16.81 4.02 9.75
C PHE A 188 -16.85 2.76 8.91
N THR A 189 -17.11 2.91 7.63
CA THR A 189 -17.06 1.84 6.65
C THR A 189 -15.81 2.03 5.77
N THR A 190 -15.01 0.99 5.64
CA THR A 190 -13.83 1.00 4.76
C THR A 190 -14.22 1.02 3.29
N GLY A 191 -13.43 1.68 2.45
CA GLY A 191 -13.59 1.62 0.98
C GLY A 191 -12.96 0.37 0.36
N GLU A 192 -12.94 0.32 -0.98
CA GLU A 192 -12.27 -0.73 -1.76
C GLU A 192 -11.06 -0.16 -2.53
N PRO A 193 -9.85 -0.17 -1.93
CA PRO A 193 -8.68 0.42 -2.56
C PRO A 193 -8.18 -0.35 -3.79
N THR A 194 -8.61 -1.60 -4.00
CA THR A 194 -8.14 -2.46 -5.10
C THR A 194 -9.05 -2.44 -6.32
N GLU A 195 -10.28 -1.92 -6.24
CA GLU A 195 -11.30 -1.99 -7.30
C GLU A 195 -10.79 -1.46 -8.64
N GLU A 196 -10.21 -0.26 -8.63
CA GLU A 196 -9.72 0.39 -9.86
C GLU A 196 -8.62 -0.44 -10.54
N LEU A 197 -7.60 -0.87 -9.78
CA LEU A 197 -6.51 -1.68 -10.32
C LEU A 197 -7.02 -3.06 -10.77
N SER A 198 -7.95 -3.67 -10.03
CA SER A 198 -8.56 -4.94 -10.42
C SER A 198 -9.31 -4.81 -11.73
N SER A 199 -10.09 -3.74 -11.91
CA SER A 199 -10.83 -3.50 -13.14
C SER A 199 -9.89 -3.30 -14.33
N LEU A 200 -8.82 -2.51 -14.17
CA LEU A 200 -7.80 -2.32 -15.21
C LEU A 200 -7.04 -3.62 -15.54
N ALA A 201 -6.65 -4.40 -14.52
CA ALA A 201 -5.92 -5.64 -14.73
C ALA A 201 -6.76 -6.70 -15.47
N TRP A 202 -8.08 -6.74 -15.20
CA TRP A 202 -8.99 -7.59 -15.98
C TRP A 202 -9.26 -7.05 -17.38
N ASP A 203 -9.32 -5.73 -17.56
CA ASP A 203 -9.39 -5.13 -18.89
C ASP A 203 -8.17 -5.49 -19.75
N VAL A 204 -6.95 -5.46 -19.18
CA VAL A 204 -5.72 -5.93 -19.85
C VAL A 204 -5.91 -7.33 -20.44
N ARG A 205 -6.38 -8.28 -19.63
CA ARG A 205 -6.50 -9.68 -20.02
C ARG A 205 -7.66 -9.95 -20.97
N ALA A 206 -8.75 -9.19 -20.84
CA ALA A 206 -9.96 -9.38 -21.64
C ALA A 206 -9.88 -8.70 -23.01
N ARG A 207 -9.30 -7.50 -23.06
CA ARG A 207 -9.35 -6.61 -24.22
C ARG A 207 -8.07 -6.60 -25.03
N LEU A 208 -6.90 -6.79 -24.41
CA LEU A 208 -5.64 -6.72 -25.13
C LEU A 208 -5.24 -8.07 -25.71
N GLY A 209 -4.90 -8.05 -27.00
CA GLY A 209 -4.34 -9.21 -27.68
C GLY A 209 -2.95 -9.59 -27.15
N VAL A 210 -2.57 -10.84 -27.41
CA VAL A 210 -1.22 -11.35 -27.14
C VAL A 210 -0.29 -10.83 -28.24
N GLN A 211 0.72 -10.06 -27.85
CA GLN A 211 1.70 -9.52 -28.78
C GLN A 211 2.64 -10.63 -29.25
N ASP A 212 2.95 -10.62 -30.56
CA ASP A 212 4.02 -11.43 -31.10
C ASP A 212 5.37 -10.72 -30.89
N LEU A 213 6.27 -11.31 -30.10
CA LEU A 213 7.59 -10.76 -29.83
C LEU A 213 8.63 -11.14 -30.89
N ASN A 214 8.27 -11.92 -31.91
CA ASN A 214 9.17 -12.40 -32.97
C ASN A 214 10.02 -11.27 -33.56
N GLN A 215 11.31 -11.31 -33.28
CA GLN A 215 12.29 -10.33 -33.76
C GLN A 215 13.71 -10.90 -33.71
N THR A 216 14.59 -10.35 -34.53
CA THR A 216 16.03 -10.53 -34.36
C THR A 216 16.50 -9.67 -33.21
N LEU A 217 17.01 -10.31 -32.17
CA LEU A 217 17.54 -9.65 -30.98
C LEU A 217 18.91 -9.03 -31.27
N THR A 218 19.27 -8.04 -30.47
CA THR A 218 20.64 -7.50 -30.42
C THR A 218 21.41 -8.16 -29.28
N LYS A 219 22.60 -8.71 -29.54
CA LYS A 219 23.44 -9.28 -28.49
C LYS A 219 24.08 -8.15 -27.67
N ALA A 220 23.71 -8.06 -26.40
CA ALA A 220 24.24 -7.07 -25.47
C ALA A 220 25.57 -7.53 -24.86
N GLY A 221 25.72 -8.83 -24.61
CA GLY A 221 26.97 -9.38 -24.06
C GLY A 221 26.92 -10.88 -23.80
N ALA A 222 28.09 -11.47 -23.58
CA ALA A 222 28.24 -12.85 -23.12
C ALA A 222 29.03 -12.85 -21.81
N TYR A 223 28.45 -13.43 -20.78
CA TYR A 223 28.97 -13.45 -19.42
C TYR A 223 29.33 -14.90 -19.03
N PHE A 224 29.77 -15.10 -17.78
CA PHE A 224 30.22 -16.42 -17.33
C PHE A 224 29.08 -17.46 -17.38
N GLY A 225 27.91 -17.14 -16.81
CA GLY A 225 26.77 -18.06 -16.74
C GLY A 225 25.67 -17.86 -17.80
N TYR A 226 25.63 -16.72 -18.48
CA TYR A 226 24.52 -16.34 -19.35
C TYR A 226 24.96 -15.53 -20.58
N GLU A 227 24.12 -15.51 -21.61
CA GLU A 227 24.18 -14.53 -22.69
C GLU A 227 23.02 -13.54 -22.51
N ALA A 228 23.26 -12.27 -22.83
CA ALA A 228 22.28 -11.20 -22.72
C ALA A 228 21.97 -10.62 -24.10
N TYR A 229 20.68 -10.43 -24.33
CA TYR A 229 20.10 -9.92 -25.55
C TYR A 229 19.13 -8.79 -25.25
N GLU A 230 18.92 -7.93 -26.24
CA GLU A 230 17.98 -6.83 -26.19
C GLU A 230 16.99 -6.94 -27.34
N GLY A 231 15.72 -6.66 -27.03
CA GLY A 231 14.65 -6.54 -28.01
C GLY A 231 13.69 -5.43 -27.60
N LEU A 232 12.59 -5.31 -28.33
CA LEU A 232 11.58 -4.28 -28.15
C LEU A 232 10.20 -4.92 -27.93
N ILE A 233 9.42 -4.33 -27.06
CA ILE A 233 8.02 -4.69 -26.79
C ILE A 233 7.18 -3.41 -26.74
N TRP A 234 5.95 -3.47 -27.26
CA TRP A 234 4.97 -2.41 -27.04
C TRP A 234 4.26 -2.62 -25.71
N VAL A 235 4.22 -1.61 -24.83
CA VAL A 235 3.50 -1.65 -23.55
C VAL A 235 2.43 -0.56 -23.52
N PRO A 236 1.23 -0.82 -22.97
CA PRO A 236 0.19 0.19 -22.86
C PRO A 236 0.50 1.18 -21.73
N VAL A 237 0.13 2.44 -21.93
CA VAL A 237 0.13 3.47 -20.89
C VAL A 237 -1.30 3.92 -20.67
N TRP A 238 -1.81 3.71 -19.46
CA TRP A 238 -3.15 4.17 -19.03
C TRP A 238 -3.10 5.56 -18.39
N GLN A 239 -1.93 5.95 -17.88
CA GLN A 239 -1.72 7.25 -17.25
C GLN A 239 -1.91 8.40 -18.24
N GLN A 240 -2.83 9.31 -17.94
CA GLN A 240 -3.15 10.48 -18.75
C GLN A 240 -2.23 11.68 -18.41
N GLY A 241 -2.03 12.59 -19.35
CA GLY A 241 -1.24 13.82 -19.15
C GLY A 241 0.24 13.70 -19.57
N GLU A 242 1.04 14.72 -19.23
CA GLU A 242 2.44 14.82 -19.65
C GLU A 242 3.42 14.29 -18.59
N ARG A 243 4.30 13.37 -18.99
CA ARG A 243 5.37 12.86 -18.13
C ARG A 243 6.41 13.94 -17.82
N PRO A 244 6.95 13.99 -16.58
CA PRO A 244 6.89 12.94 -15.57
C PRO A 244 5.74 13.12 -14.56
N TYR A 245 4.67 13.80 -14.94
CA TYR A 245 3.52 14.11 -14.08
C TYR A 245 3.94 14.90 -12.84
N ALA A 246 4.87 15.84 -12.99
CA ALA A 246 5.57 16.45 -11.87
C ALA A 246 4.64 17.13 -10.84
N SER A 247 3.56 17.75 -11.32
CA SER A 247 2.57 18.43 -10.47
C SER A 247 1.11 18.17 -10.88
N GLU A 248 0.87 17.61 -12.06
CA GLU A 248 -0.48 17.33 -12.58
C GLU A 248 -0.48 16.09 -13.48
N GLY A 249 -1.68 15.50 -13.66
CA GLY A 249 -1.90 14.31 -14.46
C GLY A 249 -1.33 13.05 -13.80
N GLY A 250 -1.21 12.00 -14.60
CA GLY A 250 -0.73 10.70 -14.19
C GLY A 250 -1.85 9.76 -13.76
N GLY A 251 -3.09 10.20 -13.59
CA GLY A 251 -4.21 9.32 -13.25
C GLY A 251 -4.73 8.50 -14.43
N PHE A 252 -5.72 7.66 -14.13
CA PHE A 252 -6.40 6.83 -15.11
C PHE A 252 -7.75 7.43 -15.45
N ALA A 253 -8.16 7.32 -16.70
CA ALA A 253 -9.45 7.82 -17.18
C ALA A 253 -10.26 6.73 -17.85
N ARG A 254 -11.58 6.93 -17.89
CA ARG A 254 -12.50 6.14 -18.70
C ARG A 254 -12.93 6.93 -19.94
N GLU A 255 -13.17 6.22 -21.02
CA GLU A 255 -13.81 6.74 -22.23
C GLU A 255 -15.32 6.95 -22.00
N GLU A 256 -16.03 7.58 -22.96
CA GLU A 256 -17.47 7.85 -22.86
C GLU A 256 -18.33 6.58 -22.71
N ASP A 257 -17.86 5.45 -23.24
CA ASP A 257 -18.52 4.14 -23.14
C ASP A 257 -18.25 3.41 -21.81
N GLY A 258 -17.40 4.00 -20.94
CA GLY A 258 -17.02 3.45 -19.65
C GLY A 258 -15.83 2.49 -19.68
N GLU A 259 -15.22 2.22 -20.84
CA GLU A 259 -13.97 1.46 -20.94
C GLU A 259 -12.78 2.28 -20.39
N TRP A 260 -11.71 1.59 -19.97
CA TRP A 260 -10.48 2.27 -19.57
C TRP A 260 -9.73 2.83 -20.79
N ALA A 261 -9.45 4.13 -20.73
CA ALA A 261 -8.71 4.84 -21.76
C ALA A 261 -7.23 4.46 -21.74
N ILE A 262 -6.70 4.04 -22.89
CA ILE A 262 -5.26 3.87 -23.10
C ILE A 262 -4.74 5.21 -23.64
N ALA A 263 -3.97 5.93 -22.82
CA ALA A 263 -3.38 7.21 -23.20
C ALA A 263 -2.40 7.07 -24.38
N ALA A 264 -1.59 6.00 -24.36
CA ALA A 264 -0.57 5.75 -25.38
C ALA A 264 -0.12 4.29 -25.40
N TRP A 265 0.62 3.95 -26.46
CA TRP A 265 1.46 2.75 -26.50
C TRP A 265 2.92 3.17 -26.56
N GLU A 266 3.76 2.55 -25.74
CA GLU A 266 5.19 2.82 -25.69
C GLU A 266 5.99 1.64 -26.23
N ARG A 267 6.96 1.92 -27.09
CA ARG A 267 7.92 0.91 -27.51
C ARG A 267 9.11 0.96 -26.56
N VAL A 268 9.25 -0.07 -25.74
CA VAL A 268 10.26 -0.15 -24.68
C VAL A 268 11.23 -1.28 -24.94
N HIS A 269 12.46 -1.14 -24.47
CA HIS A 269 13.43 -2.22 -24.50
C HIS A 269 13.08 -3.27 -23.45
N PHE A 270 13.28 -4.52 -23.83
CA PHE A 270 13.46 -5.60 -22.87
C PHE A 270 14.88 -6.13 -22.95
N SER A 271 15.41 -6.58 -21.83
CA SER A 271 16.57 -7.47 -21.79
C SER A 271 16.09 -8.90 -21.60
N LEU A 272 16.68 -9.83 -22.36
CA LEU A 272 16.49 -11.27 -22.23
C LEU A 272 17.85 -11.91 -21.95
N THR A 273 17.97 -12.66 -20.86
CA THR A 273 19.12 -13.51 -20.62
C THR A 273 18.75 -14.97 -20.76
N ILE A 274 19.69 -15.77 -21.26
CA ILE A 274 19.55 -17.22 -21.36
C ILE A 274 20.77 -17.91 -20.75
N PRO A 275 20.62 -19.13 -20.21
CA PRO A 275 21.75 -19.91 -19.72
C PRO A 275 22.76 -20.19 -20.84
N ARG A 276 24.04 -19.88 -20.57
CA ARG A 276 25.11 -20.06 -21.56
C ARG A 276 25.61 -21.50 -21.56
N ASN A 277 25.91 -22.04 -22.75
CA ASN A 277 26.44 -23.39 -22.96
C ASN A 277 25.53 -24.50 -22.41
N LYS A 278 24.23 -24.25 -22.32
CA LYS A 278 23.22 -25.24 -21.92
C LYS A 278 22.23 -25.45 -23.07
N PRO A 279 21.77 -26.69 -23.30
CA PRO A 279 20.78 -26.96 -24.33
C PRO A 279 19.44 -26.34 -23.93
N MET A 280 18.81 -25.61 -24.85
CA MET A 280 17.44 -25.13 -24.66
C MET A 280 16.48 -26.32 -24.56
N PRO A 281 15.54 -26.34 -23.59
CA PRO A 281 14.50 -27.36 -23.54
C PRO A 281 13.63 -27.35 -24.81
N GLU A 282 13.03 -28.49 -25.15
CA GLU A 282 12.14 -28.60 -26.32
C GLU A 282 10.92 -27.67 -26.23
N SER A 283 10.41 -27.42 -25.01
CA SER A 283 9.32 -26.47 -24.75
C SER A 283 9.76 -25.00 -24.69
N GLY A 284 11.07 -24.72 -24.85
CA GLY A 284 11.67 -23.41 -24.64
C GLY A 284 12.21 -23.19 -23.23
N TRP A 285 12.87 -22.05 -23.02
CA TRP A 285 13.39 -21.66 -21.71
C TRP A 285 12.23 -21.27 -20.78
N PRO A 286 12.17 -21.82 -19.56
CA PRO A 286 11.37 -21.24 -18.47
C PRO A 286 11.83 -19.81 -18.19
N VAL A 287 10.90 -18.90 -17.91
CA VAL A 287 11.19 -17.46 -17.82
C VAL A 287 10.95 -16.91 -16.42
N VAL A 288 11.91 -16.14 -15.92
CA VAL A 288 11.73 -15.22 -14.79
C VAL A 288 11.38 -13.84 -15.33
N ILE A 289 10.16 -13.36 -15.07
CA ILE A 289 9.80 -11.96 -15.26
C ILE A 289 10.45 -11.18 -14.11
N TYR A 290 11.41 -10.31 -14.43
CA TYR A 290 12.14 -9.51 -13.46
C TYR A 290 11.66 -8.06 -13.45
N ALA A 291 11.39 -7.54 -12.26
CA ALA A 291 11.06 -6.13 -12.02
C ALA A 291 12.12 -5.47 -11.13
N HIS A 292 12.79 -4.45 -11.67
CA HIS A 292 13.93 -3.79 -11.02
C HIS A 292 13.53 -2.86 -9.84
N GLY A 293 14.50 -2.40 -9.07
CA GLY A 293 14.30 -1.38 -8.02
C GLY A 293 14.27 0.06 -8.56
N THR A 294 13.97 1.04 -7.71
CA THR A 294 13.99 2.47 -8.11
C THR A 294 15.35 2.86 -8.66
N GLY A 295 15.37 3.58 -9.79
CA GLY A 295 16.59 3.97 -10.48
C GLY A 295 17.20 2.90 -11.41
N GLY A 296 16.64 1.69 -11.43
CA GLY A 296 16.97 0.65 -12.42
C GLY A 296 16.32 0.89 -13.78
N ASP A 297 16.54 -0.05 -14.69
CA ASP A 297 16.09 -0.05 -16.08
C ASP A 297 15.98 -1.48 -16.62
N TRP A 298 15.66 -1.64 -17.91
CA TRP A 298 15.56 -2.94 -18.57
C TRP A 298 16.82 -3.80 -18.43
N ARG A 299 18.02 -3.21 -18.37
CA ARG A 299 19.31 -3.91 -18.24
C ARG A 299 19.66 -4.32 -16.80
N SER A 300 18.91 -3.84 -15.81
CA SER A 300 19.24 -4.05 -14.40
C SER A 300 19.17 -5.51 -13.94
N CYS A 301 18.50 -6.40 -14.70
CA CYS A 301 18.58 -7.86 -14.53
C CYS A 301 19.99 -8.43 -14.70
N CYS A 302 20.80 -7.71 -15.47
CA CYS A 302 21.87 -8.26 -16.28
C CYS A 302 23.22 -7.61 -15.97
N VAL A 303 23.19 -6.53 -15.17
CA VAL A 303 24.34 -5.73 -14.76
C VAL A 303 24.27 -5.53 -13.25
N GLY A 304 25.24 -6.09 -12.51
CA GLY A 304 25.32 -5.95 -11.05
C GLY A 304 26.75 -5.69 -10.59
N ASN A 305 26.90 -4.87 -9.54
CA ASN A 305 28.20 -4.49 -8.96
C ASN A 305 28.59 -5.32 -7.71
N THR A 306 27.79 -6.33 -7.34
CA THR A 306 27.88 -7.02 -6.05
C THR A 306 27.96 -8.55 -6.19
N GLY A 307 28.83 -9.09 -7.06
CA GLY A 307 29.23 -10.51 -7.07
C GLY A 307 28.14 -11.58 -7.34
N TRP A 308 26.86 -11.20 -7.39
CA TRP A 308 25.70 -12.03 -7.74
C TRP A 308 24.78 -11.18 -8.61
N VAL A 309 24.82 -11.38 -9.93
CA VAL A 309 23.87 -10.76 -10.86
C VAL A 309 22.61 -11.64 -10.90
N GLU A 310 21.42 -11.05 -10.88
CA GLU A 310 20.14 -11.78 -10.87
C GLU A 310 20.05 -12.76 -12.05
N ALA A 311 20.48 -12.34 -13.24
CA ALA A 311 20.58 -13.20 -14.42
C ALA A 311 21.54 -14.40 -14.24
N GLU A 312 22.62 -14.25 -13.48
CA GLU A 312 23.56 -15.35 -13.21
C GLU A 312 22.92 -16.40 -12.29
N VAL A 313 22.16 -15.97 -11.29
CA VAL A 313 21.40 -16.87 -10.41
C VAL A 313 20.33 -17.62 -11.20
N ALA A 314 19.57 -16.92 -12.04
CA ALA A 314 18.57 -17.54 -12.91
C ALA A 314 19.19 -18.55 -13.89
N ALA A 315 20.30 -18.19 -14.53
CA ALA A 315 21.01 -19.08 -15.44
C ALA A 315 21.60 -20.31 -14.75
N GLY A 316 22.04 -20.17 -13.50
CA GLY A 316 22.45 -21.29 -12.65
C GLY A 316 21.34 -22.32 -12.44
N ALA A 317 20.08 -21.88 -12.49
CA ALA A 317 18.87 -22.70 -12.36
C ALA A 317 18.21 -23.08 -13.71
N ASP A 318 18.91 -22.88 -14.83
CA ASP A 318 18.40 -23.16 -16.19
C ASP A 318 17.20 -22.30 -16.60
N LEU A 319 17.09 -21.10 -16.04
CA LEU A 319 16.02 -20.16 -16.33
C LEU A 319 16.53 -19.01 -17.21
N ALA A 320 15.71 -18.61 -18.18
CA ALA A 320 15.85 -17.31 -18.83
C ALA A 320 15.29 -16.21 -17.90
N MET A 321 15.74 -14.97 -18.09
CA MET A 321 15.20 -13.81 -17.38
C MET A 321 14.84 -12.70 -18.36
N LEU A 322 13.64 -12.16 -18.24
CA LEU A 322 13.16 -11.05 -19.06
C LEU A 322 12.81 -9.85 -18.18
N SER A 323 13.31 -8.67 -18.54
CA SER A 323 13.17 -7.43 -17.79
C SER A 323 12.83 -6.27 -18.72
N ILE A 324 11.94 -5.37 -18.30
CA ILE A 324 11.61 -4.10 -18.97
C ILE A 324 11.83 -2.93 -18.01
N SER A 325 11.93 -1.71 -18.54
CA SER A 325 11.87 -0.51 -17.71
C SER A 325 10.49 -0.30 -17.11
N GLN A 326 10.43 -0.03 -15.82
CA GLN A 326 9.22 0.46 -15.16
C GLN A 326 8.86 1.89 -15.61
N PRO A 327 7.63 2.37 -15.35
CA PRO A 327 7.23 3.72 -15.69
C PRO A 327 8.20 4.76 -15.13
N LEU A 328 8.54 5.78 -15.92
CA LEU A 328 9.47 6.87 -15.56
C LEU A 328 10.93 6.43 -15.32
N HIS A 329 11.31 5.23 -15.72
CA HIS A 329 12.68 4.71 -15.57
C HIS A 329 13.33 4.41 -16.91
N GLY A 330 14.67 4.38 -16.96
CA GLY A 330 15.41 3.98 -18.16
C GLY A 330 14.97 4.73 -19.41
N ASP A 331 14.61 3.98 -20.44
CA ASP A 331 14.13 4.46 -21.75
C ASP A 331 12.69 4.99 -21.73
N ARG A 332 12.02 4.93 -20.57
CA ARG A 332 10.67 5.48 -20.34
C ARG A 332 10.69 6.79 -19.54
N ALA A 333 11.87 7.25 -19.12
CA ALA A 333 12.08 8.53 -18.49
C ALA A 333 12.16 9.67 -19.53
N THR A 334 11.72 10.86 -19.15
CA THR A 334 11.96 12.10 -19.90
C THR A 334 13.21 12.81 -19.38
N SER A 335 13.73 13.79 -20.12
CA SER A 335 14.90 14.58 -19.68
C SER A 335 14.68 15.35 -18.37
N SER A 336 13.43 15.60 -17.98
CA SER A 336 13.06 16.26 -16.72
C SER A 336 12.76 15.27 -15.57
N THR A 337 12.87 13.97 -15.81
CA THR A 337 12.52 12.96 -14.81
C THR A 337 13.56 12.87 -13.70
N ASN A 338 13.16 13.21 -12.47
CA ASN A 338 13.82 12.76 -11.26
C ASN A 338 13.14 11.48 -10.76
N VAL A 339 13.77 10.34 -10.95
CA VAL A 339 13.18 9.02 -10.68
C VAL A 339 12.80 8.84 -9.20
N GLU A 340 13.62 9.33 -8.28
CA GLU A 340 13.36 9.22 -6.84
C GLU A 340 12.14 10.03 -6.40
N LEU A 341 11.96 11.20 -7.02
CA LEU A 341 10.84 12.10 -6.75
C LEU A 341 9.57 11.64 -7.45
N HIS A 342 9.63 11.46 -8.77
CA HIS A 342 8.44 11.25 -9.60
C HIS A 342 7.91 9.83 -9.56
N THR A 343 8.63 8.84 -9.05
CA THR A 343 8.07 7.48 -8.86
C THR A 343 6.97 7.48 -7.80
N PHE A 344 7.25 8.05 -6.62
CA PHE A 344 6.31 8.11 -5.49
C PHE A 344 5.43 9.36 -5.54
N ASN A 345 5.96 10.43 -6.12
CA ASN A 345 5.30 11.68 -6.46
C ASN A 345 4.37 12.28 -5.41
N TYR A 346 4.90 12.56 -4.21
CA TYR A 346 4.13 13.19 -3.14
C TYR A 346 3.62 14.61 -3.45
N PHE A 347 4.13 15.23 -4.51
CA PHE A 347 3.75 16.57 -4.96
C PHE A 347 2.66 16.57 -6.04
N ASN A 348 2.31 15.40 -6.55
CA ASN A 348 1.15 15.18 -7.41
C ASN A 348 0.43 13.91 -6.91
N PRO A 349 -0.61 14.06 -6.06
CA PRO A 349 -1.27 12.91 -5.43
C PRO A 349 -1.91 11.95 -6.44
N GLU A 350 -2.31 12.45 -7.62
CA GLU A 350 -2.89 11.64 -8.69
C GLU A 350 -1.84 10.67 -9.25
N ALA A 351 -0.68 11.18 -9.70
CA ALA A 351 0.44 10.37 -10.15
C ALA A 351 1.02 9.49 -9.03
N GLY A 352 1.11 10.00 -7.81
CA GLY A 352 1.62 9.24 -6.67
C GLY A 352 0.81 7.98 -6.38
N ARG A 353 -0.51 8.02 -6.62
CA ARG A 353 -1.41 6.86 -6.52
C ARG A 353 -1.25 5.88 -7.68
N SER A 354 -1.02 6.38 -8.90
CA SER A 354 -1.12 5.59 -10.14
C SER A 354 0.23 5.10 -10.69
N ASN A 355 1.37 5.73 -10.41
CA ASN A 355 2.66 5.35 -11.00
C ASN A 355 3.04 3.89 -10.74
N LEU A 356 2.93 3.45 -9.48
CA LEU A 356 3.21 2.06 -9.13
C LEU A 356 2.13 1.11 -9.67
N ARG A 357 0.89 1.58 -9.83
CA ARG A 357 -0.21 0.82 -10.44
C ARG A 357 -0.02 0.62 -11.93
N GLN A 358 0.46 1.63 -12.65
CA GLN A 358 0.89 1.50 -14.05
C GLN A 358 2.00 0.45 -14.16
N GLY A 359 2.99 0.47 -13.26
CA GLY A 359 4.02 -0.57 -13.21
C GLY A 359 3.46 -1.97 -12.95
N ALA A 360 2.44 -2.10 -12.11
CA ALA A 360 1.74 -3.37 -11.91
C ALA A 360 1.00 -3.82 -13.18
N LEU A 361 0.32 -2.90 -13.89
CA LEU A 361 -0.36 -3.20 -15.15
C LEU A 361 0.61 -3.60 -16.26
N ASP A 362 1.81 -3.01 -16.31
CA ASP A 362 2.88 -3.43 -17.22
C ASP A 362 3.27 -4.90 -16.97
N LEU A 363 3.35 -5.31 -15.70
CA LEU A 363 3.64 -6.71 -15.32
C LEU A 363 2.49 -7.65 -15.66
N VAL A 364 1.24 -7.22 -15.45
CA VAL A 364 0.04 -7.99 -15.87
C VAL A 364 0.06 -8.20 -17.38
N TYR A 365 0.32 -7.14 -18.15
CA TYR A 365 0.39 -7.23 -19.61
C TYR A 365 1.56 -8.08 -20.08
N LEU A 366 2.74 -7.93 -19.49
CA LEU A 366 3.91 -8.74 -19.86
C LEU A 366 3.69 -10.23 -19.58
N ALA A 367 3.11 -10.58 -18.42
CA ALA A 367 2.75 -11.96 -18.12
C ALA A 367 1.70 -12.50 -19.09
N HIS A 368 0.68 -11.70 -19.44
CA HIS A 368 -0.34 -12.04 -20.44
C HIS A 368 0.27 -12.33 -21.81
N VAL A 369 1.23 -11.52 -22.26
CA VAL A 369 1.95 -11.73 -23.53
C VAL A 369 2.79 -13.01 -23.51
N LEU A 370 3.55 -13.24 -22.43
CA LEU A 370 4.45 -14.39 -22.33
C LEU A 370 3.69 -15.71 -22.13
N ALA A 371 2.57 -15.71 -21.41
CA ALA A 371 1.77 -16.90 -21.16
C ALA A 371 0.78 -17.22 -22.30
N GLY A 372 0.40 -16.20 -23.08
CA GLY A 372 -0.64 -16.34 -24.09
C GLY A 372 -0.25 -17.21 -25.28
N GLN A 373 1.05 -17.27 -25.61
CA GLN A 373 1.57 -18.11 -26.69
C GLN A 373 3.10 -18.32 -26.56
N PRO A 374 3.67 -19.38 -27.17
CA PRO A 374 5.11 -19.51 -27.30
C PRO A 374 5.71 -18.34 -28.06
N GLN A 375 6.80 -17.77 -27.55
CA GLN A 375 7.51 -16.65 -28.18
C GLN A 375 8.78 -17.16 -28.87
N VAL A 376 8.99 -16.80 -30.14
CA VAL A 376 10.11 -17.28 -30.97
C VAL A 376 11.01 -16.12 -31.38
N LEU A 377 12.13 -15.96 -30.69
CA LEU A 377 13.09 -14.90 -30.95
C LEU A 377 14.25 -15.44 -31.79
N THR A 378 14.98 -14.57 -32.48
CA THR A 378 16.15 -14.97 -33.27
C THR A 378 17.40 -14.28 -32.75
N THR A 379 18.49 -15.02 -32.52
CA THR A 379 19.80 -14.44 -32.19
C THR A 379 20.39 -13.71 -33.39
N PRO A 380 21.38 -12.81 -33.21
CA PRO A 380 22.11 -12.24 -34.35
C PRO A 380 22.76 -13.29 -35.26
N GLU A 381 23.09 -14.45 -34.72
CA GLU A 381 23.69 -15.57 -35.44
C GLU A 381 22.67 -16.40 -36.25
N GLY A 382 21.36 -16.16 -36.05
CA GLY A 382 20.27 -16.84 -36.76
C GLY A 382 19.68 -18.03 -36.01
N ASP A 383 20.08 -18.26 -34.76
CA ASP A 383 19.53 -19.34 -33.93
C ASP A 383 18.17 -18.94 -33.36
N GLU A 384 17.25 -19.89 -33.25
CA GLU A 384 15.95 -19.69 -32.62
C GLU A 384 16.05 -19.81 -31.09
N LEU A 385 15.45 -18.85 -30.38
CA LEU A 385 15.25 -18.86 -28.93
C LEU A 385 13.75 -18.95 -28.63
N LEU A 386 13.35 -20.03 -27.99
CA LEU A 386 11.97 -20.28 -27.58
C LEU A 386 11.80 -19.94 -26.09
N LEU A 387 10.72 -19.25 -25.75
CA LEU A 387 10.30 -19.03 -24.36
C LEU A 387 9.09 -19.91 -24.04
N ASP A 388 9.15 -20.60 -22.90
CA ASP A 388 8.10 -21.54 -22.47
C ASP A 388 6.93 -20.77 -21.80
N PRO A 389 5.74 -20.73 -22.41
CA PRO A 389 4.60 -19.97 -21.89
C PRO A 389 3.97 -20.59 -20.64
N GLU A 390 4.23 -21.87 -20.35
CA GLU A 390 3.66 -22.58 -19.20
C GLU A 390 4.56 -22.54 -17.95
N ARG A 391 5.76 -21.99 -18.09
CA ARG A 391 6.80 -21.98 -17.04
C ARG A 391 7.33 -20.56 -16.79
N LEU A 392 6.41 -19.69 -16.40
CA LEU A 392 6.75 -18.34 -15.95
C LEU A 392 6.90 -18.29 -14.42
N THR A 393 7.84 -17.48 -13.95
CA THR A 393 8.02 -17.12 -12.54
C THR A 393 8.24 -15.62 -12.43
N PHE A 394 7.99 -15.05 -11.26
CA PHE A 394 8.18 -13.61 -11.05
C PHE A 394 9.27 -13.34 -10.02
N PHE A 395 10.09 -12.32 -10.26
CA PHE A 395 11.01 -11.77 -9.26
C PHE A 395 10.97 -10.24 -9.31
N GLY A 396 10.45 -9.62 -8.24
CA GLY A 396 10.53 -8.18 -8.02
C GLY A 396 11.52 -7.81 -6.92
N HIS A 397 12.39 -6.84 -7.17
CA HIS A 397 13.27 -6.26 -6.16
C HIS A 397 12.91 -4.80 -5.84
N SER A 398 12.89 -4.44 -4.55
CA SER A 398 12.57 -3.11 -4.04
C SER A 398 11.24 -2.60 -4.63
N GLN A 399 11.25 -1.52 -5.42
CA GLN A 399 10.09 -1.02 -6.15
C GLN A 399 9.42 -2.11 -7.02
N GLY A 400 10.19 -2.94 -7.71
CA GLY A 400 9.67 -4.06 -8.49
C GLY A 400 8.97 -5.10 -7.61
N GLY A 401 9.37 -5.22 -6.34
CA GLY A 401 8.65 -6.03 -5.36
C GLY A 401 7.31 -5.40 -4.95
N ILE A 402 7.20 -4.07 -4.91
CA ILE A 402 5.96 -3.35 -4.63
C ILE A 402 4.98 -3.47 -5.80
N THR A 403 5.42 -3.18 -7.03
CA THR A 403 4.59 -3.33 -8.24
C THR A 403 4.22 -4.80 -8.47
N GLY A 404 5.16 -5.71 -8.22
CA GLY A 404 4.92 -7.16 -8.20
C GLY A 404 3.82 -7.58 -7.22
N ALA A 405 3.88 -7.12 -5.96
CA ALA A 405 2.85 -7.44 -4.96
C ALA A 405 1.44 -7.01 -5.39
N MET A 406 1.33 -5.92 -6.17
CA MET A 406 0.07 -5.46 -6.73
C MET A 406 -0.38 -6.23 -7.98
N ALA A 407 0.56 -6.73 -8.79
CA ALA A 407 0.25 -7.49 -10.01
C ALA A 407 -0.10 -8.96 -9.73
N LEU A 408 0.53 -9.57 -8.71
CA LEU A 408 0.41 -11.01 -8.41
C LEU A 408 -1.03 -11.55 -8.31
N PRO A 409 -2.01 -10.84 -7.71
CA PRO A 409 -3.41 -11.30 -7.70
C PRO A 409 -4.01 -11.56 -9.08
N TYR A 410 -3.50 -10.92 -10.13
CA TYR A 410 -4.07 -10.95 -11.48
C TYR A 410 -3.28 -11.81 -12.48
N ILE A 411 -2.08 -12.24 -12.09
CA ILE A 411 -1.19 -13.12 -12.89
C ILE A 411 -0.91 -14.46 -12.21
N GLY A 412 -1.48 -14.71 -11.02
CA GLY A 412 -1.19 -15.90 -10.21
C GLY A 412 -1.49 -17.23 -10.90
N ASP A 413 -2.42 -17.24 -11.86
CA ASP A 413 -2.74 -18.38 -12.72
C ASP A 413 -1.75 -18.55 -13.90
N LEU A 414 -0.96 -17.52 -14.21
CA LEU A 414 0.02 -17.51 -15.31
C LEU A 414 1.44 -17.85 -14.83
N ILE A 415 1.72 -17.81 -13.52
CA ILE A 415 3.06 -18.02 -12.96
C ILE A 415 3.12 -19.21 -12.00
N ARG A 416 4.32 -19.79 -11.85
CA ARG A 416 4.59 -20.97 -11.01
C ARG A 416 5.15 -20.64 -9.63
N GLY A 417 5.58 -19.39 -9.44
CA GLY A 417 6.17 -18.91 -8.20
C GLY A 417 6.59 -17.44 -8.31
N ALA A 418 6.73 -16.79 -7.15
CA ALA A 418 7.09 -15.39 -7.06
C ALA A 418 8.10 -15.14 -5.94
N VAL A 419 9.05 -14.23 -6.19
CA VAL A 419 10.00 -13.71 -5.20
C VAL A 419 9.77 -12.21 -5.06
N LEU A 420 9.47 -11.77 -3.83
CA LEU A 420 9.33 -10.37 -3.46
C LEU A 420 10.49 -9.98 -2.55
N SER A 421 11.53 -9.36 -3.12
CA SER A 421 12.72 -8.93 -2.39
C SER A 421 12.62 -7.45 -2.04
N GLY A 422 12.74 -7.08 -0.76
CA GLY A 422 12.64 -5.69 -0.33
C GLY A 422 11.29 -5.03 -0.62
N ALA A 423 10.23 -5.83 -0.72
CA ALA A 423 8.85 -5.37 -0.90
C ALA A 423 8.23 -4.92 0.44
N GLY A 424 7.13 -4.17 0.39
CA GLY A 424 6.34 -3.80 1.56
C GLY A 424 5.11 -2.95 1.20
N GLY A 425 4.07 -2.99 2.04
CA GLY A 425 2.83 -2.24 1.83
C GLY A 425 2.75 -0.88 2.53
N GLY A 426 3.68 -0.58 3.44
CA GLY A 426 3.70 0.67 4.22
C GLY A 426 4.30 1.85 3.46
N LEU A 427 3.74 2.22 2.30
CA LEU A 427 4.30 3.30 1.47
C LEU A 427 4.36 4.65 2.19
N SER A 428 3.47 4.91 3.15
CA SER A 428 3.52 6.09 4.03
C SER A 428 4.83 6.19 4.81
N LEU A 429 5.49 5.08 5.13
CA LEU A 429 6.81 5.09 5.77
C LEU A 429 7.89 5.65 4.83
N THR A 430 7.72 5.53 3.52
CA THR A 430 8.67 6.09 2.56
C THR A 430 8.61 7.62 2.52
N LEU A 431 7.47 8.24 2.85
CA LEU A 431 7.38 9.68 3.04
C LEU A 431 8.27 10.17 4.20
N VAL A 432 8.34 9.40 5.28
CA VAL A 432 9.01 9.78 6.54
C VAL A 432 10.48 9.40 6.56
N TYR A 433 10.85 8.26 5.96
CA TYR A 433 12.19 7.69 6.12
C TYR A 433 13.03 7.64 4.85
N ARG A 434 12.46 7.92 3.66
CA ARG A 434 13.21 7.78 2.40
C ARG A 434 14.25 8.89 2.27
N GLN A 435 15.51 8.48 2.34
CA GLN A 435 16.68 9.28 1.97
C GLN A 435 17.42 8.56 0.83
N GLN A 436 17.16 8.96 -0.41
CA GLN A 436 17.70 8.28 -1.59
C GLN A 436 17.98 9.28 -2.72
N GLY A 437 19.03 9.02 -3.52
CA GLY A 437 19.43 9.90 -4.63
C GLY A 437 19.82 11.31 -4.21
N GLY A 438 20.24 11.51 -2.95
CA GLY A 438 20.53 12.83 -2.39
C GLY A 438 19.30 13.65 -1.99
N LEU A 439 18.09 13.07 -2.09
CA LEU A 439 16.86 13.68 -1.63
C LEU A 439 16.50 13.18 -0.23
N ASP A 440 16.04 14.11 0.61
CA ASP A 440 15.35 13.82 1.86
C ASP A 440 13.87 14.18 1.66
N ILE A 441 13.04 13.16 1.41
CA ILE A 441 11.62 13.36 1.08
C ILE A 441 10.89 14.01 2.26
N ALA A 442 11.21 13.60 3.49
CA ALA A 442 10.61 14.17 4.68
C ALA A 442 10.94 15.67 4.79
N ALA A 443 12.19 16.07 4.56
CA ALA A 443 12.58 17.48 4.56
C ALA A 443 11.89 18.29 3.46
N LEU A 444 11.75 17.73 2.26
CA LEU A 444 11.06 18.39 1.14
C LEU A 444 9.57 18.61 1.45
N VAL A 445 8.88 17.60 1.96
CA VAL A 445 7.45 17.70 2.32
C VAL A 445 7.26 18.59 3.55
N THR A 446 8.13 18.51 4.55
CA THR A 446 8.15 19.44 5.70
C THR A 446 8.27 20.90 5.23
N GLY A 447 9.13 21.16 4.25
CA GLY A 447 9.27 22.49 3.65
C GLY A 447 8.03 22.93 2.86
N ALA A 448 7.45 22.05 2.05
CA ALA A 448 6.26 22.34 1.25
C ALA A 448 5.00 22.53 2.10
N LEU A 449 4.85 21.74 3.16
CA LEU A 449 3.78 21.86 4.15
C LEU A 449 4.11 22.89 5.25
N GLN A 450 5.26 23.55 5.17
CA GLN A 450 5.66 24.62 6.09
C GLN A 450 5.61 24.25 7.58
N PHE A 451 5.96 23.00 7.94
CA PHE A 451 5.92 22.54 9.34
C PHE A 451 6.79 23.41 10.30
N ASP A 452 7.82 24.07 9.77
CA ASP A 452 8.75 24.93 10.53
C ASP A 452 8.48 26.45 10.40
N SER A 453 7.39 26.89 9.74
CA SER A 453 7.09 28.33 9.54
C SER A 453 6.47 29.03 10.78
N GLY A 454 6.78 28.56 11.98
CA GLY A 454 6.81 29.40 13.18
C GLY A 454 5.47 29.73 13.85
N ARG A 455 5.09 28.91 14.83
CA ARG A 455 4.80 29.34 16.22
C ARG A 455 5.23 28.23 17.18
N GLY A 456 6.38 28.43 17.85
CA GLY A 456 6.68 27.79 19.14
C GLY A 456 7.40 26.43 19.15
N ALA A 457 8.68 26.39 18.78
CA ALA A 457 9.73 25.69 19.54
C ALA A 457 11.08 25.80 18.83
N ARG A 458 11.97 26.69 19.29
CA ARG A 458 13.40 26.48 19.08
C ARG A 458 13.84 25.40 20.07
N PRO A 459 14.49 24.30 19.65
CA PRO A 459 15.25 23.51 20.60
C PRO A 459 16.44 24.36 21.05
N ALA A 460 16.47 24.70 22.34
CA ALA A 460 17.67 25.23 22.97
C ALA A 460 18.79 24.20 22.77
N SER A 461 19.93 24.65 22.23
CA SER A 461 21.13 23.84 22.09
C SER A 461 21.48 23.20 23.44
N PRO A 462 21.74 21.88 23.52
CA PRO A 462 21.98 21.24 24.80
C PRO A 462 23.33 21.68 25.36
N ARG A 463 23.31 22.59 26.34
CA ARG A 463 24.39 22.65 27.32
C ARG A 463 24.38 21.32 28.07
N ARG A 464 25.42 20.52 27.85
CA ARG A 464 25.71 19.28 28.59
C ARG A 464 25.45 19.47 30.09
N ARG A 465 24.35 18.91 30.58
CA ARG A 465 24.21 18.51 31.99
C ARG A 465 24.04 17.00 32.01
N ARG A 466 24.94 16.35 32.75
CA ARG A 466 24.92 14.92 33.01
C ARG A 466 23.71 14.57 33.88
N GLY A 467 23.01 13.50 33.54
CA GLY A 467 22.15 12.74 34.44
C GLY A 467 20.66 13.04 34.33
N ALA A 468 19.99 12.36 33.40
CA ALA A 468 18.61 11.83 33.49
C ALA A 468 18.30 11.07 32.20
N GLU A 469 17.95 9.78 32.29
CA GLU A 469 17.50 8.95 31.16
C GLU A 469 16.07 9.35 30.72
N PRO A 470 15.76 9.42 29.42
CA PRO A 470 14.38 9.51 28.95
C PRO A 470 13.79 8.13 28.65
N HIS A 471 12.48 8.01 28.90
CA HIS A 471 11.62 6.85 28.66
C HIS A 471 11.81 6.22 27.26
N ARG A 472 11.80 4.89 27.23
CA ARG A 472 11.99 4.05 26.04
C ARG A 472 10.96 4.39 24.96
N ARG A 473 11.42 4.98 23.85
CA ARG A 473 10.76 4.82 22.55
C ARG A 473 10.96 3.37 22.10
N HIS A 474 9.87 2.62 21.91
CA HIS A 474 9.95 1.27 21.35
C HIS A 474 10.57 1.32 19.96
N ARG A 475 11.61 0.51 19.74
CA ARG A 475 12.26 0.38 18.44
C ARG A 475 11.45 -0.59 17.57
N PRO A 476 11.40 -0.40 16.23
CA PRO A 476 10.66 -1.25 15.31
C PRO A 476 10.98 -2.76 15.36
N ALA A 477 12.09 -3.15 15.98
CA ALA A 477 12.51 -4.55 16.12
C ALA A 477 11.65 -5.38 17.10
N GLU A 478 10.88 -4.75 18.00
CA GLU A 478 9.99 -5.46 18.93
C GLU A 478 8.62 -5.80 18.28
N LEU A 479 8.16 -5.02 17.30
CA LEU A 479 6.90 -5.25 16.58
C LEU A 479 6.93 -6.48 15.64
N GLN A 480 8.10 -6.82 15.07
CA GLN A 480 8.22 -7.96 14.16
C GLN A 480 8.22 -9.34 14.83
N ARG A 481 8.43 -9.42 16.16
CA ARG A 481 8.49 -10.70 16.87
C ARG A 481 7.12 -11.27 17.26
N LEU A 482 6.06 -10.48 17.19
CA LEU A 482 4.71 -10.89 17.60
C LEU A 482 3.88 -11.53 16.47
N VAL A 483 4.35 -11.49 15.21
CA VAL A 483 3.63 -12.01 14.04
C VAL A 483 4.18 -13.37 13.57
N ALA A 484 5.20 -13.90 14.23
CA ALA A 484 5.91 -15.12 13.81
C ALA A 484 5.91 -16.20 14.90
N GLU A 485 4.74 -16.67 15.33
CA GLU A 485 4.64 -18.01 15.93
C GLU A 485 3.73 -18.90 15.06
N PRO A 486 4.25 -20.00 14.49
CA PRO A 486 3.41 -20.97 13.79
C PRO A 486 2.53 -21.73 14.80
N PRO A 487 1.31 -22.16 14.41
CA PRO A 487 0.43 -22.92 15.28
C PRO A 487 1.08 -24.24 15.70
N GLN A 488 1.10 -24.51 17.00
CA GLN A 488 1.52 -25.78 17.59
C GLN A 488 0.63 -26.93 17.06
N PRO A 489 1.19 -28.07 16.63
CA PRO A 489 0.37 -29.19 16.17
C PRO A 489 -0.40 -29.83 17.32
N HIS A 490 -1.72 -29.92 17.16
CA HIS A 490 -2.59 -30.68 18.05
C HIS A 490 -2.11 -32.14 18.17
N ARG A 491 -1.69 -32.54 19.38
CA ARG A 491 -1.46 -33.95 19.70
C ARG A 491 -2.81 -34.65 19.82
N HIS A 492 -3.14 -35.48 18.84
CA HIS A 492 -4.18 -36.49 18.98
C HIS A 492 -3.77 -37.50 20.07
N ALA A 493 -4.55 -37.56 21.15
CA ALA A 493 -4.51 -38.64 22.10
C ALA A 493 -5.13 -39.89 21.45
N ALA A 494 -4.29 -40.87 21.13
CA ALA A 494 -4.75 -42.22 20.79
C ALA A 494 -5.19 -42.92 22.09
N GLY A 495 -6.51 -43.02 22.28
CA GLY A 495 -7.10 -43.95 23.24
C GLY A 495 -6.99 -45.37 22.69
N ALA A 496 -6.12 -46.18 23.28
CA ALA A 496 -6.14 -47.63 23.10
C ALA A 496 -7.20 -48.22 24.04
N GLY A 497 -8.18 -48.88 23.46
CA GLY A 497 -9.20 -49.65 24.15
C GLY A 497 -9.60 -50.87 23.34
N ALA A 498 -9.54 -52.02 24.02
CA ALA A 498 -10.24 -53.29 23.80
C ALA A 498 -9.64 -54.37 22.86
N ASP A 499 -9.34 -55.50 23.52
CA ASP A 499 -9.74 -56.88 23.20
C ASP A 499 -9.08 -57.63 22.02
N ASP A 500 -8.00 -58.38 22.31
CA ASP A 500 -7.96 -59.85 22.46
C ASP A 500 -6.52 -60.36 22.71
#